data_AF-A0A3S4IM25-F1
#
_entry.id   AF-A0A3S4IM25-F1
#
_cell.length_a   1.000
_cell.length_b   1.000
_cell.length_c   1.000
_cell.angle_alpha   90.00
_cell.angle_beta   90.00
_cell.angle_gamma   90.00
#
_symmetry.space_group_name_H-M   'P 1'
#
loop_
_entity.id
_entity.type
_entity.pdbx_description
1 polymer ?
#
loop_
_entity_poly.entity_id
_entity_poly.type
_entity_poly.pdbx_seq_one_letter_code
_entity_poly.pdbx_strand_id
1 'polypeptide(L)'
;MLSRAVLPRILGALFYYSPERPEVKALFDCLPTLPELYPWRDRGSIESLCASWSLPDDDALTWQFSVLFEGQGKMPVPPWGSVYLEKDNLLMGGNHRRLSSFFTVAGHGIH
;
A
#
# COMPACT_ATOMS: atom_id res chain seq x y z
N MET A 1 16.53 -2.68 -17.94
CA MET A 1 15.67 -3.62 -17.18
C MET A 1 15.21 -2.92 -15.93
N LEU A 2 13.98 -2.40 -15.90
CA LEU A 2 13.37 -1.92 -14.66
C LEU A 2 13.13 -3.13 -13.76
N SER A 3 13.63 -3.09 -12.53
CA SER A 3 13.55 -4.25 -11.64
C SER A 3 12.07 -4.53 -11.32
N ARG A 4 11.64 -5.79 -11.42
CA ARG A 4 10.27 -6.23 -11.07
C ARG A 4 9.88 -5.87 -9.62
N ALA A 5 10.82 -5.43 -8.81
CA ALA A 5 10.65 -5.00 -7.44
C ALA A 5 10.34 -3.49 -7.27
N VAL A 6 10.52 -2.64 -8.30
CA VAL A 6 10.26 -1.19 -8.16
C VAL A 6 8.78 -0.92 -7.91
N LEU A 7 7.90 -1.47 -8.75
CA LEU A 7 6.46 -1.27 -8.64
C LEU A 7 5.89 -1.64 -7.26
N PRO A 8 6.12 -2.86 -6.72
CA PRO A 8 5.61 -3.21 -5.40
C PRO A 8 6.23 -2.40 -4.27
N ARG A 9 7.45 -1.85 -4.43
CA ARG A 9 8.04 -0.94 -3.44
C ARG A 9 7.38 0.43 -3.44
N ILE A 10 7.10 1.00 -4.61
CA ILE A 10 6.38 2.27 -4.75
C ILE A 10 4.99 2.13 -4.15
N LEU A 11 4.24 1.12 -4.58
CA LEU A 11 2.90 0.85 -4.06
C LEU A 11 2.95 0.55 -2.55
N GLY A 12 3.86 -0.31 -2.10
CA GLY A 12 4.02 -0.61 -0.68
C GLY A 12 4.28 0.64 0.17
N ALA A 13 5.14 1.54 -0.29
CA ALA A 13 5.44 2.77 0.42
C ALA A 13 4.23 3.72 0.52
N LEU A 14 3.47 3.89 -0.57
CA LEU A 14 2.27 4.74 -0.61
C LEU A 14 1.16 4.26 0.33
N PHE A 15 1.06 2.96 0.58
CA PHE A 15 0.04 2.37 1.45
C PHE A 15 0.50 2.16 2.90
N TYR A 16 1.82 2.14 3.15
CA TYR A 16 2.37 1.80 4.47
C TYR A 16 2.86 3.01 5.26
N TYR A 17 3.35 4.05 4.58
CA TYR A 17 3.94 5.22 5.24
C TYR A 17 3.02 6.44 5.11
N SER A 18 3.00 7.28 6.15
CA SER A 18 2.25 8.54 6.13
C SER A 18 2.66 9.40 4.92
N PRO A 19 1.69 10.02 4.23
CA PRO A 19 1.93 10.92 3.10
C PRO A 19 2.72 12.18 3.49
N GLU A 20 2.85 12.48 4.78
CA GLU A 20 3.66 13.60 5.27
C GLU A 20 5.17 13.35 5.11
N ARG A 21 5.58 12.08 4.97
CA ARG A 21 7.00 11.74 4.81
C ARG A 21 7.56 12.26 3.47
N PRO A 22 8.71 12.94 3.46
CA PRO A 22 9.30 13.49 2.24
C PRO A 22 9.51 12.44 1.14
N GLU A 23 9.88 11.22 1.53
CA GLU A 23 10.09 10.12 0.60
C GLU A 23 8.79 9.69 -0.09
N VAL A 24 7.66 9.71 0.64
CA VAL A 24 6.34 9.38 0.10
C VAL A 24 5.81 10.52 -0.76
N LYS A 25 6.04 11.77 -0.35
CA LYS A 25 5.73 12.95 -1.19
C LYS A 25 6.39 12.86 -2.56
N ALA A 26 7.68 12.55 -2.60
CA ALA A 26 8.42 12.38 -3.85
C ALA A 26 7.91 11.22 -4.73
N LEU A 27 7.25 10.21 -4.15
CA LEU A 27 6.65 9.12 -4.93
C LEU A 27 5.40 9.57 -5.69
N PHE A 28 4.65 10.56 -5.20
CA PHE A 28 3.50 11.10 -5.92
C PHE A 28 3.93 11.77 -7.24
N ASP A 29 5.04 12.50 -7.22
CA ASP A 29 5.63 13.09 -8.44
C ASP A 29 6.08 12.03 -9.46
N CYS A 30 6.35 10.80 -8.99
CA CYS A 30 6.74 9.69 -9.85
C CYS A 30 5.54 8.93 -10.45
N LEU A 31 4.32 9.10 -9.93
CA LEU A 31 3.12 8.39 -10.39
C LEU A 31 2.81 8.56 -11.89
N PRO A 32 3.04 9.73 -12.52
CA PRO A 32 2.84 9.88 -13.97
C PRO A 32 3.75 8.97 -14.81
N THR A 33 4.89 8.53 -14.28
CA THR A 33 5.85 7.64 -14.98
C THR A 33 5.50 6.16 -14.84
N LEU A 34 4.52 5.82 -14.00
CA LEU A 34 4.10 4.45 -13.70
C LEU A 34 3.71 3.60 -14.93
N PRO A 35 3.08 4.13 -16.00
CA PRO A 35 2.82 3.39 -17.24
C PRO A 35 4.08 2.88 -17.97
N GLU A 36 5.23 3.49 -17.71
CA GLU A 36 6.52 3.14 -18.30
C GLU A 36 7.32 2.17 -17.43
N LEU A 37 7.08 2.21 -16.11
CA LEU A 37 7.83 1.41 -15.13
C LEU A 37 7.48 -0.09 -15.16
N TYR A 38 6.35 -0.47 -15.75
CA TYR A 38 5.86 -1.85 -15.76
C TYR A 38 5.15 -2.21 -17.08
N PRO A 39 5.27 -3.46 -17.56
CA PRO A 39 4.52 -3.93 -18.74
C PRO A 39 3.06 -4.23 -18.38
N TRP A 40 2.25 -3.19 -18.24
CA TRP A 40 0.82 -3.29 -17.95
C TRP A 40 0.08 -4.01 -19.07
N ARG A 41 -0.90 -4.86 -18.71
CA ARG A 41 -1.76 -5.53 -19.70
C ARG A 41 -2.61 -4.54 -20.48
N ASP A 42 -3.08 -3.50 -19.83
CA ASP A 42 -3.82 -2.39 -20.42
C ASP A 42 -3.15 -1.07 -20.02
N ARG A 43 -2.26 -0.59 -20.87
CA ARG A 43 -1.50 0.65 -20.63
C ARG A 43 -2.40 1.89 -20.70
N GLY A 44 -3.36 1.94 -21.62
CA GLY A 44 -4.21 3.13 -21.83
C GLY A 44 -5.07 3.45 -20.62
N SER A 45 -5.58 2.41 -19.93
CA SER A 45 -6.30 2.58 -18.67
C SER A 45 -5.40 3.13 -17.56
N ILE A 46 -4.15 2.69 -17.46
CA ILE A 46 -3.21 3.18 -16.44
C ILE A 46 -2.79 4.62 -16.74
N GLU A 47 -2.51 4.96 -17.99
CA GLU A 47 -2.23 6.35 -18.41
C GLU A 47 -3.40 7.28 -18.08
N SER A 48 -4.63 6.84 -18.38
CA SER A 48 -5.84 7.61 -18.04
C SER A 48 -6.01 7.78 -16.53
N LEU A 49 -5.75 6.74 -15.74
CA LEU A 49 -5.80 6.79 -14.29
C LEU A 49 -4.77 7.79 -13.73
N CYS A 50 -3.52 7.70 -14.17
CA CYS A 50 -2.43 8.61 -13.79
C CYS A 50 -2.72 10.06 -14.20
N ALA A 51 -3.32 10.28 -15.38
CA ALA A 51 -3.70 11.61 -15.84
C ALA A 51 -4.91 12.19 -15.10
N SER A 52 -5.85 11.35 -14.68
CA SER A 52 -7.02 11.75 -13.89
C SER A 52 -6.75 11.96 -12.41
N TRP A 53 -5.53 11.61 -11.96
CA TRP A 53 -5.15 11.67 -10.56
C TRP A 53 -4.95 13.12 -10.12
N SER A 54 -5.89 13.64 -9.33
CA SER A 54 -5.71 14.90 -8.61
C SER A 54 -5.24 14.60 -7.19
N LEU A 55 -4.05 15.07 -6.81
CA LEU A 55 -3.67 15.04 -5.40
C LEU A 55 -4.57 16.02 -4.62
N PRO A 56 -5.23 15.57 -3.54
CA PRO A 56 -5.87 16.48 -2.59
C PRO A 56 -4.79 17.25 -1.82
N ASP A 57 -5.19 18.34 -1.15
CA ASP A 57 -4.30 19.10 -0.28
C ASP A 57 -3.66 18.20 0.80
N ASP A 58 -2.45 18.55 1.24
CA ASP A 58 -1.65 17.76 2.19
C ASP A 58 -2.44 17.38 3.47
N ASP A 59 -3.22 18.32 4.02
CA ASP A 59 -4.05 18.09 5.21
C ASP A 59 -5.18 17.08 4.93
N ALA A 60 -5.81 17.19 3.76
CA ALA A 60 -6.87 16.27 3.34
C ALA A 60 -6.30 14.87 3.04
N LEU A 61 -5.12 14.79 2.42
CA LEU A 61 -4.43 13.55 2.15
C LEU A 61 -4.02 12.84 3.45
N THR A 62 -3.48 13.58 4.41
CA THR A 62 -3.10 13.07 5.73
C THR A 62 -4.32 12.57 6.49
N TRP A 63 -5.40 13.35 6.51
CA TRP A 63 -6.65 12.94 7.13
C TRP A 63 -7.24 11.68 6.48
N GLN A 64 -7.28 11.61 5.16
CA GLN A 64 -7.72 10.42 4.42
C GLN A 64 -6.85 9.19 4.75
N PHE A 65 -5.53 9.36 4.81
CA PHE A 65 -4.61 8.29 5.19
C PHE A 65 -4.90 7.79 6.62
N SER A 66 -5.06 8.70 7.58
CA SER A 66 -5.37 8.31 8.96
C SER A 66 -6.71 7.59 9.08
N VAL A 67 -7.74 8.00 8.33
CA VAL A 67 -9.04 7.33 8.31
C VAL A 67 -8.96 5.94 7.67
N LEU A 68 -8.23 5.81 6.56
CA LEU A 68 -8.15 4.57 5.78
C LEU A 68 -7.20 3.53 6.38
N PHE A 69 -6.08 3.96 6.97
CA PHE A 69 -4.96 3.07 7.32
C PHE A 69 -4.51 3.14 8.78
N GLU A 70 -4.71 4.25 9.49
CA GLU A 70 -4.27 4.38 10.90
C GLU A 70 -5.41 4.14 11.90
N GLY A 71 -6.66 4.30 11.48
CA GLY A 71 -7.84 3.84 12.21
C GLY A 71 -8.15 4.67 13.45
N GLN A 72 -8.67 5.88 13.25
CA GLN A 72 -9.53 6.54 14.26
C GLN A 72 -11.00 6.07 14.12
N GLY A 73 -11.24 4.76 14.17
CA GLY A 73 -12.59 4.17 14.06
C GLY A 73 -12.65 2.86 13.27
N LYS A 74 -13.82 2.54 12.69
CA LYS A 74 -13.98 1.37 11.79
C LYS A 74 -13.16 1.61 10.52
N MET A 75 -12.03 0.94 10.41
CA MET A 75 -11.14 0.99 9.25
C MET A 75 -11.83 0.30 8.06
N PRO A 76 -12.19 1.01 6.98
CA PRO A 76 -12.91 0.42 5.85
C PRO A 76 -11.98 -0.40 4.95
N VAL A 77 -10.67 -0.11 4.94
CA VAL A 77 -9.70 -0.75 4.05
C VAL A 77 -8.42 -1.20 4.80
N PRO A 78 -8.53 -2.03 5.85
CA PRO A 78 -7.38 -2.40 6.65
C PRO A 78 -6.29 -3.06 5.81
N PRO A 79 -5.02 -2.62 5.91
CA PRO A 79 -3.93 -3.09 5.04
C PRO A 79 -3.47 -4.53 5.37
N TRP A 80 -4.10 -5.18 6.36
CA TRP A 80 -3.83 -6.56 6.72
C TRP A 80 -4.76 -7.50 5.97
N GLY A 81 -4.19 -8.36 5.12
CA GLY A 81 -4.94 -9.38 4.37
C GLY A 81 -5.79 -10.31 5.24
N SER A 82 -5.50 -10.42 6.54
CA SER A 82 -6.31 -11.15 7.51
C SER A 82 -7.73 -10.61 7.68
N VAL A 83 -7.97 -9.33 7.39
CA VAL A 83 -9.32 -8.75 7.53
C VAL A 83 -10.24 -9.12 6.36
N TYR A 84 -9.68 -9.31 5.16
CA TYR A 84 -10.46 -9.74 3.99
C TYR A 84 -10.63 -11.27 3.90
N LEU A 85 -9.82 -12.02 4.64
CA LEU A 85 -9.85 -13.49 4.65
C LEU A 85 -10.68 -14.09 5.79
N GLU A 86 -11.01 -13.32 6.82
CA GLU A 86 -11.80 -13.82 7.96
C GLU A 86 -13.16 -13.11 8.06
N LYS A 87 -14.23 -13.91 8.07
CA LYS A 87 -15.63 -13.48 8.19
C LYS A 87 -15.92 -12.64 9.45
N ASP A 88 -15.02 -12.63 10.41
CA ASP A 88 -15.25 -12.11 11.75
C ASP A 88 -14.59 -10.75 12.04
N ASN A 89 -13.94 -10.10 11.06
CA ASN A 89 -13.40 -8.73 11.24
C ASN A 89 -12.50 -8.58 12.50
N LEU A 90 -11.88 -9.68 12.95
CA LEU A 90 -11.03 -9.72 14.13
C LEU A 90 -9.57 -9.54 13.71
N LEU A 91 -9.00 -8.39 14.09
CA LEU A 91 -7.56 -8.21 14.19
C LEU A 91 -7.01 -9.34 15.08
N MET A 92 -6.16 -10.21 14.53
CA MET A 92 -5.59 -11.44 15.14
C MET A 92 -6.39 -12.75 14.98
N GLY A 93 -7.10 -12.90 13.86
CA GLY A 93 -7.57 -14.21 13.38
C GLY A 93 -6.46 -15.22 13.07
N GLY A 94 -6.79 -16.51 13.04
CA GLY A 94 -5.87 -17.67 13.08
C GLY A 94 -4.73 -17.71 12.04
N ASN A 95 -4.85 -16.93 10.96
CA ASN A 95 -3.80 -16.79 9.93
C ASN A 95 -2.54 -16.05 10.39
N HIS A 96 -2.62 -15.23 11.45
CA HIS A 96 -1.44 -14.57 12.05
C HIS A 96 -0.44 -15.61 12.58
N ARG A 97 -0.94 -16.75 13.07
CA ARG A 97 -0.13 -17.85 13.59
C ARG A 97 0.60 -18.62 12.48
N ARG A 98 0.00 -18.74 11.29
CA ARG A 98 0.62 -19.38 10.12
C ARG A 98 1.74 -18.53 9.53
N LEU A 99 1.54 -17.22 9.43
CA LEU A 99 2.58 -16.28 8.97
C LEU A 99 3.75 -16.21 9.96
N SER A 100 3.47 -16.10 11.27
CA SER A 100 4.49 -16.17 12.31
C SER A 100 5.25 -17.50 12.27
N SER A 101 4.56 -18.63 12.18
CA SER A 101 5.20 -19.94 12.04
C SER A 101 6.06 -20.05 10.78
N PHE A 102 5.66 -19.42 9.67
CA PHE A 102 6.48 -19.35 8.47
C PHE A 102 7.74 -18.50 8.67
N PHE A 103 7.66 -17.34 9.32
CA PHE A 103 8.84 -16.52 9.65
C PHE A 103 9.78 -17.20 10.66
N THR A 104 9.24 -17.94 11.64
CA THR A 104 10.02 -18.73 12.59
C THR A 104 10.74 -19.89 11.89
N VAL A 105 10.09 -20.56 10.93
CA VAL A 105 10.71 -21.63 10.13
C VAL A 105 11.69 -21.09 9.09
N ALA A 106 11.47 -19.88 8.57
CA ALA A 106 12.29 -19.23 7.54
C ALA A 106 13.49 -18.44 8.11
N GLY A 107 13.73 -18.47 9.42
CA GLY A 107 14.97 -17.98 10.05
C GLY A 107 15.22 -16.48 9.94
N HIS A 108 14.21 -15.65 9.64
CA HIS A 108 14.32 -14.19 9.63
C HIS A 108 13.66 -13.62 10.87
N GLY A 109 14.34 -13.80 12.01
CA GLY A 109 14.01 -13.08 13.24
C GLY A 109 14.36 -11.60 13.06
N ILE A 110 13.34 -10.74 13.02
CA ILE A 110 13.53 -9.32 13.23
C ILE A 110 13.78 -9.14 14.73
N HIS A 111 15.02 -8.82 15.11
CA HIS A 111 15.36 -8.31 16.44
C HIS A 111 15.02 -6.82 16.53
#